data_AF-A0A9E4KCP0-F1
#
_entry.id   AF-A0A9E4KCP0-F1
#
_cell.length_a   1.000
_cell.length_b   1.000
_cell.length_c   1.000
_cell.angle_alpha   90.00
_cell.angle_beta   90.00
_cell.angle_gamma   90.00
#
_symmetry.space_group_name_H-M   'P 1'
#
loop_
_entity.id
_entity.type
_entity.pdbx_description
1 polymer ?
#
loop_
_entity_poly.entity_id
_entity_poly.type
_entity_poly.pdbx_seq_one_letter_code
_entity_poly.pdbx_strand_id
1 'polypeptide(L)'
;IVVPFLGPTTLRDLLGRVGDTLINPISYPSQSAYLTLSTLQLVDIRADLLEAGNVLDEAAVDRYAFLREFYLQQRQTAIKDGPNHMDDDELFDESLFEDEELFNENAE
;
A
#
# COMPACT_ATOMS: atom_id res chain seq x y z
N ILE A 1 1.88 11.43 6.87
CA ILE A 1 1.42 12.04 8.15
C ILE A 1 0.73 10.92 8.92
N VAL A 2 0.81 10.88 10.25
CA VAL A 2 0.07 9.88 11.04
C VAL A 2 -1.22 10.51 11.54
N VAL A 3 -2.35 9.94 11.17
CA VAL A 3 -3.66 10.38 11.65
C VAL A 3 -4.08 9.45 12.80
N PRO A 4 -4.55 9.99 13.95
CA PRO A 4 -5.07 9.17 15.03
C PRO A 4 -6.12 8.18 14.52
N PHE A 5 -6.08 6.93 14.99
CA PHE A 5 -6.97 5.81 14.61
C PHE A 5 -6.84 5.28 13.17
N LEU A 6 -6.39 6.10 12.23
CA LEU A 6 -6.37 5.80 10.79
C LEU A 6 -4.97 5.37 10.30
N GLY A 7 -3.94 5.54 11.12
CA GLY A 7 -2.58 5.10 10.84
C GLY A 7 -1.78 6.07 9.95
N PRO A 8 -0.66 5.61 9.36
CA PRO A 8 0.10 6.36 8.38
C PRO A 8 -0.76 6.63 7.13
N THR A 9 -0.89 7.90 6.75
CA THR A 9 -1.76 8.32 5.62
C THR A 9 -1.12 9.49 4.88
N THR A 10 -1.44 9.65 3.59
CA THR A 10 -1.05 10.84 2.82
C THR A 10 -2.15 11.86 2.65
N LEU A 11 -1.78 13.08 2.26
CA LEU A 11 -2.75 14.14 2.01
C LEU A 11 -3.77 13.75 0.92
N ARG A 12 -3.33 13.05 -0.13
CA ARG A 12 -4.20 12.56 -1.21
C ARG A 12 -5.21 11.55 -0.68
N ASP A 13 -4.74 10.56 0.07
CA ASP A 13 -5.59 9.50 0.63
C ASP A 13 -6.61 10.09 1.61
N LEU A 14 -6.20 11.09 2.39
CA LEU A 14 -7.09 11.78 3.33
C LEU A 14 -8.24 12.51 2.59
N LEU A 15 -7.93 13.24 1.51
CA LEU A 15 -8.95 13.88 0.68
C LEU A 15 -9.85 12.86 -0.04
N GLY A 16 -9.27 11.76 -0.51
CA GLY A 16 -9.99 10.64 -1.11
C GLY A 16 -11.06 10.07 -0.17
N ARG A 17 -10.70 9.81 1.09
CA ARG A 17 -11.64 9.29 2.11
C ARG A 17 -12.84 10.21 2.37
N VAL A 18 -12.65 11.53 2.31
CA VAL A 18 -13.77 12.47 2.44
C VAL A 18 -14.74 12.31 1.26
N GLY A 19 -14.20 12.22 0.03
CA GLY A 19 -14.99 11.92 -1.16
C GLY A 19 -15.73 10.58 -1.05
N ASP A 20 -15.03 9.53 -0.64
CA ASP A 20 -15.61 8.18 -0.46
C ASP A 20 -16.77 8.21 0.52
N THR A 21 -16.64 8.93 1.64
CA THR A 21 -17.69 9.01 2.68
C THR A 21 -18.96 9.66 2.14
N LEU A 22 -18.86 10.66 1.26
CA LEU A 22 -20.00 11.34 0.65
C LEU A 22 -20.71 10.47 -0.39
N ILE A 23 -19.98 9.61 -1.09
CA ILE A 23 -20.51 8.77 -2.18
C ILE A 23 -20.95 7.39 -1.66
N ASN A 24 -20.53 6.99 -0.44
CA ASN A 24 -20.82 5.67 0.11
C ASN A 24 -22.32 5.44 0.34
N PRO A 25 -22.97 4.44 -0.30
CA PRO A 25 -24.40 4.15 -0.14
C PRO A 25 -24.78 3.76 1.30
N ILE A 26 -23.83 3.36 2.14
CA ILE A 26 -24.03 3.00 3.55
C ILE A 26 -24.36 4.22 4.43
N SER A 27 -24.01 5.44 4.00
CA SER A 27 -24.28 6.66 4.77
C SER A 27 -25.71 7.22 4.58
N TYR A 28 -26.42 6.79 3.55
CA TYR A 28 -27.77 7.29 3.18
C TYR A 28 -28.94 6.77 4.03
N PRO A 29 -29.04 5.48 4.43
CA PRO A 29 -30.29 4.92 4.95
C PRO A 29 -30.60 5.28 6.40
N SER A 30 -29.61 5.43 7.29
CA SER A 30 -29.83 6.01 8.63
C SER A 30 -28.53 6.42 9.31
N GLN A 31 -28.56 7.55 10.01
CA GLN A 31 -27.45 8.03 10.83
C GLN A 31 -27.06 7.04 11.93
N SER A 32 -28.03 6.30 12.48
CA SER A 32 -27.81 5.28 13.51
C SER A 32 -27.06 4.06 12.98
N ALA A 33 -27.40 3.57 11.78
CA ALA A 33 -26.65 2.48 11.15
C ALA A 33 -25.22 2.92 10.81
N TYR A 34 -25.04 4.13 10.28
CA TYR A 34 -23.72 4.69 10.03
C TYR A 34 -22.88 4.73 11.31
N LEU A 35 -23.41 5.31 12.39
CA LEU A 35 -22.70 5.38 13.67
C LEU A 35 -22.38 3.99 14.24
N THR A 36 -23.30 3.04 14.11
CA THR A 36 -23.10 1.66 14.59
C THR A 36 -22.01 0.95 13.79
N LEU A 37 -22.01 1.09 12.46
CA LEU A 37 -20.99 0.49 11.60
C LEU A 37 -19.63 1.16 11.78
N SER A 38 -19.58 2.49 11.89
CA SER A 38 -18.34 3.22 12.16
C SER A 38 -17.74 2.88 13.53
N THR A 39 -18.57 2.71 14.55
CA THR A 39 -18.10 2.28 15.88
C THR A 39 -17.59 0.85 15.86
N LEU A 40 -18.28 -0.06 15.16
CA LEU A 40 -17.80 -1.43 14.96
C LEU A 40 -16.45 -1.46 14.24
N GLN A 41 -16.31 -0.73 13.13
CA GLN A 41 -15.03 -0.59 12.41
C GLN A 41 -13.93 -0.02 13.29
N LEU A 42 -14.24 0.93 14.18
CA LEU A 42 -13.24 1.48 15.07
C LEU A 42 -12.74 0.44 16.09
N VAL A 43 -13.63 -0.42 16.60
CA VAL A 43 -13.25 -1.52 17.49
C VAL A 43 -12.42 -2.56 16.72
N ASP A 44 -12.83 -2.89 15.50
CA ASP A 44 -12.15 -3.82 14.60
C ASP A 44 -10.71 -3.36 14.31
N ILE A 45 -10.54 -2.12 13.86
CA ILE A 45 -9.23 -1.50 13.65
C ILE A 45 -8.37 -1.54 14.92
N ARG A 46 -8.98 -1.34 16.10
CA ARG A 46 -8.23 -1.41 17.37
C ARG A 46 -7.79 -2.83 17.71
N ALA A 47 -8.59 -3.83 17.39
CA ALA A 47 -8.20 -5.23 17.56
C ALA A 47 -7.02 -5.58 16.65
N ASP A 48 -7.10 -5.22 15.37
CA ASP A 48 -6.03 -5.46 14.39
C ASP A 48 -4.72 -4.77 14.79
N LEU A 49 -4.80 -3.52 15.27
CA LEU A 49 -3.63 -2.77 15.71
C LEU A 49 -2.98 -3.34 16.98
N LEU A 50 -3.76 -3.97 17.87
CA LEU A 50 -3.21 -4.63 19.05
C LEU A 50 -2.43 -5.89 18.65
N GLU A 51 -2.97 -6.69 17.73
CA GLU A 51 -2.29 -7.88 17.21
C GLU A 51 -1.03 -7.50 16.43
N ALA A 52 -1.14 -6.56 15.48
CA ALA A 52 0.00 -6.07 14.70
C ALA A 52 1.06 -5.39 15.59
N GLY A 53 0.63 -4.67 16.62
CA GLY A 53 1.50 -4.05 17.60
C GLY A 53 2.32 -5.07 18.38
N ASN A 54 1.71 -6.17 18.83
CA ASN A 54 2.43 -7.21 19.55
C ASN A 54 3.51 -7.88 18.67
N VAL A 55 3.20 -8.16 17.41
CA VAL A 55 4.18 -8.71 16.45
C VAL A 55 5.31 -7.73 16.18
N LEU A 56 4.98 -6.45 16.00
CA LEU A 56 5.95 -5.39 15.79
C LEU A 56 6.88 -5.23 17.00
N ASP A 57 6.32 -5.31 18.20
CA ASP A 57 7.03 -5.15 19.47
C ASP A 57 8.04 -6.27 19.71
N GLU A 58 7.79 -7.47 19.19
CA GLU A 58 8.69 -8.62 19.29
C GLU A 58 9.76 -8.64 18.19
N ALA A 59 9.45 -8.11 17.00
CA ALA A 59 10.35 -8.16 15.84
C ALA A 59 11.26 -6.92 15.66
N ALA A 60 10.84 -5.74 16.14
CA ALA A 60 11.53 -4.48 15.81
C ALA A 60 12.30 -3.87 16.99
N VAL A 61 13.58 -3.56 16.76
CA VAL A 61 14.42 -2.78 17.70
C VAL A 61 13.98 -1.31 17.76
N ASP A 62 13.54 -0.75 16.62
CA ASP A 62 12.92 0.58 16.52
C ASP A 62 11.60 0.48 15.76
N ARG A 63 10.49 0.62 16.51
CA ARG A 63 9.13 0.46 16.00
C ARG A 63 8.77 1.52 14.96
N TYR A 64 9.20 2.77 15.15
CA TYR A 64 8.84 3.86 14.24
C TYR A 64 9.60 3.76 12.92
N ALA A 65 10.90 3.47 12.99
CA ALA A 65 11.71 3.27 11.79
C ALA A 65 11.19 2.11 10.94
N PHE A 66 10.84 0.98 11.56
CA PHE A 66 10.27 -0.17 10.87
C PHE A 66 8.92 0.14 10.21
N LEU A 67 7.98 0.75 10.95
CA LEU A 67 6.67 1.15 10.42
C LEU A 67 6.79 2.11 9.23
N ARG A 68 7.73 3.05 9.30
CA ARG A 68 7.98 4.00 8.22
C ARG A 68 8.45 3.27 6.96
N GLU A 69 9.40 2.36 7.08
CA GLU A 69 9.95 1.62 5.95
C GLU A 69 8.89 0.71 5.32
N PHE A 70 8.18 -0.06 6.15
CA PHE A 70 7.09 -0.92 5.70
C PHE A 70 6.01 -0.14 4.94
N TYR A 71 5.59 1.03 5.46
CA TYR A 71 4.61 1.88 4.78
C TYR A 71 5.09 2.36 3.40
N LEU A 72 6.37 2.74 3.29
CA LEU A 72 6.95 3.18 2.01
C LEU A 72 7.00 2.02 1.01
N GLN A 73 7.42 0.83 1.44
CA GLN A 73 7.46 -0.36 0.61
C GLN A 73 6.05 -0.75 0.12
N GLN A 74 5.07 -0.82 1.03
CA GLN A 74 3.67 -1.12 0.68
C GLN A 74 3.10 -0.11 -0.32
N ARG A 75 3.40 1.18 -0.14
CA ARG A 75 2.95 2.23 -1.06
C ARG A 75 3.57 2.08 -2.44
N GLN A 76 4.84 1.75 -2.53
CA GLN A 76 5.52 1.51 -3.81
C GLN A 76 4.87 0.31 -4.52
N THR A 77 4.62 -0.79 -3.81
CA THR A 77 3.93 -1.96 -4.39
C THR A 77 2.51 -1.63 -4.85
N ALA A 78 1.76 -0.84 -4.08
CA ALA A 78 0.40 -0.43 -4.44
C ALA A 78 0.35 0.53 -5.64
N ILE A 79 1.40 1.31 -5.87
CA ILE A 79 1.53 2.17 -7.06
C ILE A 79 1.94 1.34 -8.28
N LYS A 80 2.78 0.32 -8.08
CA LYS A 80 3.40 -0.44 -9.16
C LYS A 80 2.67 -1.77 -9.47
N ASP A 81 1.36 -1.87 -9.23
CA ASP A 81 0.53 -3.04 -9.56
C ASP A 81 1.08 -4.42 -9.11
N GLY A 82 1.88 -4.46 -8.05
CA GLY A 82 2.37 -5.69 -7.41
C GLY A 82 3.89 -5.92 -7.50
N PRO A 83 4.39 -7.03 -6.95
CA PRO A 83 5.83 -7.31 -6.82
C PRO A 83 6.53 -7.67 -8.15
N ASN A 84 5.78 -7.74 -9.25
CA ASN A 84 6.27 -8.18 -10.56
C ASN A 84 6.40 -7.02 -11.56
N HIS A 85 6.40 -5.77 -11.10
CA HIS A 85 6.74 -4.68 -11.97
C HIS A 85 8.25 -4.74 -12.21
N MET A 86 8.65 -4.98 -13.46
CA MET A 86 9.99 -4.65 -13.90
C MET A 86 10.04 -3.12 -13.99
N ASP A 87 11.02 -2.50 -13.35
CA ASP A 87 11.22 -1.07 -13.50
C ASP A 87 11.48 -0.80 -15.00
N ASP A 88 10.88 0.26 -15.57
CA ASP A 88 11.07 0.59 -16.99
C ASP A 88 12.56 0.73 -17.36
N ASP A 89 13.40 1.05 -16.37
CA ASP A 89 14.86 1.13 -16.47
C ASP A 89 15.54 -0.23 -16.76
N GLU A 90 14.92 -1.37 -16.42
CA GLU A 90 15.38 -2.73 -16.78
C GLU A 90 14.91 -3.17 -18.18
N LEU A 91 13.86 -2.56 -18.74
CA LEU A 91 13.34 -2.88 -20.07
C LEU A 91 14.21 -2.32 -21.20
N PHE A 92 15.02 -1.30 -20.90
CA PHE A 92 15.96 -0.65 -21.82
C PHE A 92 17.42 -0.96 -21.48
N ASP A 93 17.70 -2.09 -20.83
CA ASP A 93 19.08 -2.55 -20.72
C ASP A 93 19.59 -2.96 -22.12
N GLU A 94 20.41 -2.09 -22.69
CA GLU A 94 21.04 -2.22 -24.02
C GLU A 94 21.84 -3.53 -24.14
N SER A 95 22.18 -4.17 -22.99
CA SER A 95 22.83 -5.49 -22.91
C SER A 95 21.99 -6.65 -23.46
N LEU A 96 20.65 -6.53 -23.52
CA LEU A 96 19.76 -7.58 -24.01
C LEU A 96 19.70 -7.67 -25.54
N PHE A 97 20.18 -6.65 -26.25
CA PHE A 97 20.20 -6.61 -27.71
C PHE A 97 21.60 -6.88 -28.30
N GLU A 98 22.63 -7.03 -27.47
CA GLU A 98 24.01 -7.28 -27.92
C GLU A 98 24.25 -8.75 -28.33
N ASP A 99 23.46 -9.69 -27.83
CA ASP A 99 23.66 -11.13 -28.06
C ASP A 99 23.13 -11.66 -29.41
N GLU A 100 22.39 -10.85 -30.18
CA GLU A 100 21.74 -11.29 -31.44
C GLU A 100 22.66 -11.25 -32.68
N GLU A 101 23.87 -10.67 -32.62
CA GLU A 101 24.80 -10.65 -33.76
C GLU A 101 25.52 -11.99 -34.02
N LEU A 102 25.45 -12.97 -33.12
CA LEU A 102 26.16 -14.26 -33.25
C LEU A 102 25.46 -15.30 -34.16
N PHE A 103 24.26 -15.04 -34.65
CA PHE A 103 23.51 -16.00 -35.48
C PHE A 103 23.63 -15.78 -36.99
N ASN A 104 24.30 -14.72 -37.46
CA ASN A 104 24.39 -14.38 -38.88
C ASN A 104 25.75 -14.72 -39.54
N GLU A 105 26.50 -15.70 -39.02
CA GLU A 105 27.76 -16.17 -39.63
C GLU A 105 27.67 -17.60 -40.23
N ASN A 106 26.48 -18.21 -40.28
CA ASN A 106 26.31 -19.57 -40.82
C ASN A 106 25.27 -19.68 -41.95
N ALA A 107 25.21 -18.70 -42.83
CA ALA A 107 24.53 -18.83 -44.12
C ALA A 107 25.56 -18.81 -45.25
N GLU A 108 26.19 -19.96 -45.47
CA GLU A 108 26.82 -20.34 -46.74
C GLU A 108 25.74 -20.77 -47.74
#